data_AF-A0AAX2DEF1-F1
#
_entry.id   AF-A0AAX2DEF1-F1
#
_cell.length_a   1.000
_cell.length_b   1.000
_cell.length_c   1.000
_cell.angle_alpha   90.00
_cell.angle_beta   90.00
_cell.angle_gamma   90.00
#
_symmetry.space_group_name_H-M   'P 1'
#
loop_
_entity.id
_entity.type
_entity.pdbx_description
1 polymer ?
#
loop_
_entity_poly.entity_id
_entity_poly.type
_entity_poly.pdbx_seq_one_letter_code
_entity_poly.pdbx_strand_id
1 'polypeptide(L)'
;MSGRKPITIHYRKFVRPEKAKFSLEQMIRSAMDYPIDGGIQLKHRYLERLRIDGTDNYFINLYQDSAENLGFVYGDILHFSKGHLQALAKTADPQAQSVPVQQLKAPEQSEYVHSQMFWMIKDDHAFVVQSMSLKSADLEDYLSWLLKTKSNTLNADDTVTLTSKFDIDDVGGELADIQEIVIGGVASPPPVKFEPQPSTPQTVEEIREVTQHGQIDTGRTTGWATARRILAELLGGDANVTSLMQSVPPDAELDVQVHIGFKTKKRKIDRVALTQLETGLRNLPDSQLQVKAKGGKIGSDGSIRLHHNASIKLITAMDGNNEIIGSLLDPADVLRATIEAYATFVANGKIPE
;
A
#
# COMPACT_ATOMS: atom_id res chain seq x y z
N MET A 1 4.36 30.87 -4.90
CA MET A 1 4.01 29.76 -3.98
C MET A 1 4.69 28.52 -4.51
N SER A 2 5.53 27.82 -3.72
CA SER A 2 6.27 26.67 -4.24
C SER A 2 5.30 25.53 -4.57
N GLY A 3 5.25 25.09 -5.83
CA GLY A 3 4.44 23.96 -6.28
C GLY A 3 4.93 22.64 -5.70
N ARG A 4 4.69 22.40 -4.42
CA ARG A 4 5.00 21.14 -3.75
C ARG A 4 3.73 20.47 -3.25
N LYS A 5 3.69 19.14 -3.34
CA LYS A 5 2.59 18.30 -2.87
C LYS A 5 3.07 17.46 -1.68
N PRO A 6 2.34 17.44 -0.55
CA PRO A 6 2.62 16.49 0.52
C PRO A 6 2.31 15.06 0.04
N ILE A 7 3.19 14.13 0.40
CA ILE A 7 3.06 12.71 0.10
C ILE A 7 3.43 11.88 1.34
N THR A 8 3.02 10.61 1.31
CA THR A 8 3.50 9.59 2.23
C THR A 8 4.33 8.57 1.45
N ILE A 9 5.53 8.29 1.94
CA ILE A 9 6.43 7.25 1.44
C ILE A 9 6.21 6.03 2.32
N HIS A 10 5.60 4.99 1.76
CA HIS A 10 5.31 3.76 2.47
C HIS A 10 6.54 2.85 2.44
N TYR A 11 6.96 2.37 3.61
CA TYR A 11 8.01 1.37 3.67
C TYR A 11 7.44 -0.04 3.65
N ARG A 12 8.12 -0.88 2.89
CA ARG A 12 7.83 -2.29 2.76
C ARG A 12 9.11 -3.09 2.87
N LYS A 13 9.02 -4.26 3.49
CA LYS A 13 10.12 -5.22 3.54
C LYS A 13 9.80 -6.44 2.70
N PHE A 14 10.67 -6.75 1.74
CA PHE A 14 10.59 -7.97 0.96
C PHE A 14 10.83 -9.18 1.85
N VAL A 15 9.92 -10.14 1.80
CA VAL A 15 10.09 -11.44 2.45
C VAL A 15 10.79 -12.34 1.46
N ARG A 16 12.11 -12.48 1.65
CA ARG A 16 12.93 -13.32 0.79
C ARG A 16 12.48 -14.79 0.88
N PRO A 17 12.11 -15.42 -0.25
CA PRO A 17 11.84 -16.86 -0.28
C PRO A 17 13.08 -17.64 0.18
N GLU A 18 12.89 -18.79 0.84
CA GLU A 18 14.00 -19.56 1.43
C GLU A 18 15.09 -19.93 0.42
N LYS A 19 14.71 -20.14 -0.85
CA LYS A 19 15.61 -20.53 -1.93
C LYS A 19 16.25 -19.33 -2.65
N ALA A 20 15.76 -18.12 -2.42
CA ALA A 20 16.27 -16.93 -3.07
C ALA A 20 17.60 -16.51 -2.42
N LYS A 21 18.67 -16.45 -3.23
CA LYS A 21 20.03 -16.13 -2.77
C LYS A 21 20.32 -14.63 -2.75
N PHE A 22 19.62 -13.88 -3.59
CA PHE A 22 19.87 -12.46 -3.84
C PHE A 22 18.84 -11.61 -3.11
N SER A 23 19.17 -10.34 -2.87
CA SER A 23 18.21 -9.35 -2.38
C SER A 23 17.20 -8.97 -3.48
N LEU A 24 16.08 -8.36 -3.11
CA LEU A 24 15.11 -7.86 -4.09
C LEU A 24 15.76 -6.87 -5.07
N GLU A 25 16.60 -5.97 -4.56
CA GLU A 25 17.39 -5.04 -5.38
C GLU A 25 18.22 -5.77 -6.44
N GLN A 26 18.98 -6.79 -6.03
CA GLN A 26 19.84 -7.58 -6.92
C GLN A 26 19.02 -8.37 -7.94
N MET A 27 17.86 -8.92 -7.55
CA MET A 27 16.95 -9.59 -8.49
C MET A 27 16.42 -8.64 -9.54
N ILE A 28 15.99 -7.43 -9.15
CA ILE A 28 15.51 -6.40 -10.08
C ILE A 28 16.62 -5.96 -11.02
N ARG A 29 17.84 -5.74 -10.51
CA ARG A 29 19.00 -5.40 -11.33
C ARG A 29 19.29 -6.48 -12.36
N SER A 30 19.37 -7.74 -11.93
CA SER A 30 19.55 -8.90 -12.81
C SER A 30 18.43 -8.99 -13.85
N ALA A 31 17.18 -8.74 -13.46
CA ALA A 31 16.05 -8.72 -14.39
C ALA A 31 16.20 -7.60 -15.41
N MET A 32 16.57 -6.39 -15.00
CA MET A 32 16.75 -5.24 -15.88
C MET A 32 17.95 -5.41 -16.84
N ASP A 33 18.96 -6.18 -16.45
CA ASP A 33 20.12 -6.55 -17.25
C ASP A 33 19.89 -7.79 -18.13
N TYR A 34 18.72 -8.44 -18.02
CA TYR A 34 18.39 -9.63 -18.77
C TYR A 34 18.42 -9.34 -20.28
N PRO A 35 19.19 -10.12 -21.08
CA PRO A 35 19.26 -9.92 -22.52
C PRO A 35 17.98 -10.40 -23.20
N ILE A 36 17.44 -9.57 -24.08
CA ILE A 36 16.33 -9.91 -24.98
C ILE A 36 16.85 -10.13 -26.40
N ASP A 37 15.92 -10.35 -27.34
CA ASP A 37 16.22 -10.50 -28.76
C ASP A 37 17.15 -9.40 -29.26
N GLY A 38 18.25 -9.83 -29.90
CA GLY A 38 19.33 -8.94 -30.34
C GLY A 38 20.35 -8.56 -29.26
N GLY A 39 20.31 -9.19 -28.08
CA GLY A 39 21.29 -8.99 -27.00
C GLY A 39 21.17 -7.66 -26.26
N ILE A 40 20.12 -6.89 -26.53
CA ILE A 40 19.83 -5.63 -25.82
C ILE A 40 19.34 -5.99 -24.41
N GLN A 41 19.67 -5.19 -23.40
CA GLN A 41 19.17 -5.42 -22.04
C GLN A 41 17.76 -4.82 -21.86
N LEU A 42 16.92 -5.45 -21.01
CA LEU A 42 15.54 -4.99 -20.75
C LEU A 42 15.42 -3.51 -20.38
N LYS A 43 16.35 -2.99 -19.58
CA LYS A 43 16.37 -1.57 -19.18
C LYS A 43 16.44 -0.58 -20.33
N HIS A 44 16.94 -0.99 -21.50
CA HIS A 44 17.11 -0.12 -22.66
C HIS A 44 15.89 -0.09 -23.61
N ARG A 45 14.85 -0.89 -23.34
CA ARG A 45 13.64 -0.97 -24.18
C ARG A 45 12.38 -1.03 -23.31
N TYR A 46 11.68 0.10 -23.17
CA TYR A 46 10.50 0.15 -22.29
C TYR A 46 9.36 -0.80 -22.72
N LEU A 47 9.17 -1.01 -24.02
CA LEU A 47 8.15 -1.94 -24.55
C LEU A 47 8.35 -3.37 -24.05
N GLU A 48 9.57 -3.73 -23.72
CA GLU A 48 9.92 -5.07 -23.24
C GLU A 48 9.60 -5.23 -21.76
N ARG A 49 9.39 -4.11 -21.06
CA ARG A 49 8.90 -4.02 -19.69
C ARG A 49 7.37 -3.83 -19.65
N LEU A 50 6.68 -3.93 -20.79
CA LEU A 50 5.23 -3.78 -20.86
C LEU A 50 4.53 -5.08 -20.46
N ARG A 51 3.83 -5.04 -19.32
CA ARG A 51 2.85 -6.05 -18.94
C ARG A 51 1.46 -5.60 -19.41
N ILE A 52 0.79 -6.49 -20.12
CA ILE A 52 -0.57 -6.27 -20.64
C ILE A 52 -1.54 -7.15 -19.84
N ASP A 53 -2.62 -6.55 -19.35
CA ASP A 53 -3.70 -7.22 -18.64
C ASP A 53 -5.05 -6.75 -19.20
N GLY A 54 -5.59 -7.50 -20.17
CA GLY A 54 -6.74 -7.06 -20.95
C GLY A 54 -6.46 -5.76 -21.71
N THR A 55 -7.17 -4.69 -21.34
CA THR A 55 -6.95 -3.33 -21.89
C THR A 55 -5.94 -2.51 -21.09
N ASP A 56 -5.60 -2.94 -19.89
CA ASP A 56 -4.69 -2.25 -18.98
C ASP A 56 -3.24 -2.61 -19.26
N ASN A 57 -2.38 -1.62 -19.12
CA ASN A 57 -0.97 -1.73 -19.43
C ASN A 57 -0.17 -1.14 -18.29
N TYR A 58 0.84 -1.89 -17.85
CA TYR A 58 1.72 -1.53 -16.76
C TYR A 58 3.16 -1.66 -17.22
N PHE A 59 4.00 -0.66 -16.93
CA PHE A 59 5.43 -0.76 -17.21
C PHE A 59 6.26 0.17 -16.35
N ILE A 60 7.49 -0.24 -16.09
CA ILE A 60 8.53 0.64 -15.56
C ILE A 60 9.00 1.53 -16.72
N ASN A 61 8.77 2.83 -16.63
CA ASN A 61 9.22 3.80 -17.61
C ASN A 61 10.61 4.32 -17.24
N LEU A 62 10.69 4.91 -16.05
CA LEU A 62 11.92 5.37 -15.43
C LEU A 62 12.57 4.20 -14.69
N TYR A 63 13.82 3.92 -15.01
CA TYR A 63 14.67 3.01 -14.24
C TYR A 63 16.05 3.61 -14.07
N GLN A 64 16.51 3.68 -12.84
CA GLN A 64 17.84 4.15 -12.47
C GLN A 64 18.49 3.13 -11.54
N ASP A 65 19.70 2.74 -11.89
CA ASP A 65 20.56 1.90 -11.06
C ASP A 65 21.66 2.75 -10.43
N SER A 66 21.77 2.69 -9.10
CA SER A 66 22.76 3.42 -8.30
C SER A 66 23.75 2.45 -7.63
N ALA A 67 24.03 1.31 -8.25
CA ALA A 67 24.94 0.27 -7.73
C ALA A 67 26.30 0.82 -7.28
N GLU A 68 26.88 1.75 -8.06
CA GLU A 68 28.23 2.28 -7.82
C GLU A 68 28.31 3.36 -6.73
N ASN A 69 27.18 3.97 -6.35
CA ASN A 69 27.15 5.08 -5.40
C ASN A 69 26.52 4.70 -4.07
N LEU A 70 25.21 4.42 -4.08
CA LEU A 70 24.41 4.26 -2.85
C LEU A 70 23.81 2.85 -2.73
N GLY A 71 23.98 2.00 -3.74
CA GLY A 71 23.53 0.62 -3.73
C GLY A 71 22.01 0.51 -3.63
N PHE A 72 21.29 1.06 -4.62
CA PHE A 72 19.84 0.94 -4.74
C PHE A 72 19.42 0.93 -6.21
N VAL A 73 18.17 0.52 -6.45
CA VAL A 73 17.45 0.74 -7.71
C VAL A 73 16.24 1.63 -7.49
N TYR A 74 15.95 2.51 -8.45
CA TYR A 74 14.85 3.47 -8.40
C TYR A 74 14.08 3.46 -9.72
N GLY A 75 12.77 3.68 -9.66
CA GLY A 75 11.96 3.81 -10.85
C GLY A 75 10.53 4.17 -10.58
N ASP A 76 9.72 4.05 -11.63
CA ASP A 76 8.27 4.22 -11.57
C ASP A 76 7.53 2.98 -12.08
N ILE A 77 6.21 2.97 -11.89
CA ILE A 77 5.28 2.13 -12.64
C ILE A 77 4.22 3.08 -13.22
N LEU A 78 4.11 3.08 -14.54
CA LEU A 78 3.03 3.74 -15.26
C LEU A 78 1.91 2.76 -15.53
N HIS A 79 0.67 3.24 -15.37
CA HIS A 79 -0.55 2.55 -15.74
C HIS A 79 -1.34 3.39 -16.75
N PHE A 80 -1.71 2.78 -17.86
CA PHE A 80 -2.61 3.35 -18.87
C PHE A 80 -3.48 2.26 -19.48
N SER A 81 -4.68 2.63 -19.96
CA SER A 81 -5.51 1.73 -20.75
C SER A 81 -5.42 2.12 -22.23
N LYS A 82 -5.17 1.16 -23.10
CA LYS A 82 -4.92 1.42 -24.53
C LYS A 82 -6.18 1.97 -25.20
N GLY A 83 -6.05 3.12 -25.88
CA GLY A 83 -7.16 3.75 -26.58
C GLY A 83 -8.18 4.42 -25.65
N HIS A 84 -7.81 4.69 -24.40
CA HIS A 84 -8.69 5.37 -23.46
C HIS A 84 -9.03 6.80 -23.93
N LEU A 85 -10.28 7.20 -23.70
CA LEU A 85 -10.76 8.54 -24.03
C LEU A 85 -10.94 9.37 -22.76
N GLN A 86 -10.44 10.61 -22.74
CA GLN A 86 -10.59 11.50 -21.60
C GLN A 86 -11.78 12.44 -21.81
N ALA A 87 -12.66 12.51 -20.82
CA ALA A 87 -13.76 13.48 -20.82
C ALA A 87 -13.22 14.90 -20.57
N LEU A 88 -13.66 15.85 -21.38
CA LEU A 88 -13.33 17.26 -21.26
C LEU A 88 -14.61 18.10 -21.27
N ALA A 89 -14.78 18.92 -20.24
CA ALA A 89 -15.85 19.92 -20.17
C ALA A 89 -15.38 21.24 -20.80
N LYS A 90 -16.18 21.83 -21.71
CA LYS A 90 -15.87 23.15 -22.28
C LYS A 90 -16.45 24.25 -21.42
N THR A 91 -15.59 24.94 -20.68
CA THR A 91 -15.97 25.99 -19.72
C THR A 91 -15.81 27.41 -20.28
N ALA A 92 -15.95 27.57 -21.61
CA ALA A 92 -15.71 28.86 -22.27
C ALA A 92 -16.76 29.92 -21.94
N ASP A 93 -18.01 29.51 -21.68
CA ASP A 93 -19.10 30.41 -21.27
C ASP A 93 -19.34 30.29 -19.75
N PRO A 94 -19.00 31.32 -18.96
CA PRO A 94 -19.17 31.30 -17.51
C PRO A 94 -20.62 31.48 -17.04
N GLN A 95 -21.57 31.81 -17.93
CA GLN A 95 -22.99 31.97 -17.61
C GLN A 95 -23.84 30.81 -18.15
N ALA A 96 -23.23 29.84 -18.81
CA ALA A 96 -23.96 28.69 -19.34
C ALA A 96 -24.57 27.85 -18.21
N GLN A 97 -25.87 27.53 -18.34
CA GLN A 97 -26.57 26.65 -17.39
C GLN A 97 -25.99 25.23 -17.35
N SER A 98 -25.37 24.79 -18.45
CA SER A 98 -24.66 23.51 -18.55
C SER A 98 -23.50 23.62 -19.53
N VAL A 99 -22.42 22.88 -19.28
CA VAL A 99 -21.24 22.83 -20.15
C VAL A 99 -21.26 21.55 -20.98
N PRO A 100 -21.00 21.60 -22.30
CA PRO A 100 -20.91 20.40 -23.09
C PRO A 100 -19.66 19.60 -22.68
N VAL A 101 -19.86 18.29 -22.51
CA VAL A 101 -18.79 17.32 -22.24
C VAL A 101 -18.51 16.54 -23.51
N GLN A 102 -17.25 16.49 -23.92
CA GLN A 102 -16.79 15.70 -25.07
C GLN A 102 -15.72 14.70 -24.64
N GLN A 103 -15.55 13.63 -25.40
CA GLN A 103 -14.47 12.68 -25.22
C GLN A 103 -13.34 12.99 -26.21
N LEU A 104 -12.11 13.12 -25.70
CA LEU A 104 -10.92 13.29 -26.51
C LEU A 104 -10.12 12.01 -26.54
N LYS A 105 -9.65 11.65 -27.74
CA LYS A 105 -8.63 10.62 -27.94
C LYS A 105 -7.26 11.24 -27.68
N ALA A 106 -6.35 10.46 -27.11
CA ALA A 106 -4.95 10.86 -27.06
C ALA A 106 -4.41 11.11 -28.49
N PRO A 107 -3.47 12.06 -28.65
CA PRO A 107 -2.77 12.27 -29.92
C PRO A 107 -2.13 10.98 -30.47
N GLU A 108 -1.75 10.99 -31.74
CA GLU A 108 -1.06 9.84 -32.34
C GLU A 108 0.18 9.46 -31.53
N GLN A 109 0.42 8.15 -31.42
CA GLN A 109 1.54 7.56 -30.67
C GLN A 109 1.57 7.94 -29.18
N SER A 110 0.45 8.39 -28.62
CA SER A 110 0.33 8.78 -27.22
C SER A 110 -0.85 8.06 -26.56
N GLU A 111 -0.78 7.87 -25.24
CA GLU A 111 -1.85 7.31 -24.43
C GLU A 111 -1.99 8.16 -23.16
N TYR A 112 -3.21 8.29 -22.64
CA TYR A 112 -3.44 8.99 -21.38
C TYR A 112 -2.99 8.11 -20.21
N VAL A 113 -2.10 8.64 -19.38
CA VAL A 113 -1.66 7.98 -18.15
C VAL A 113 -2.77 8.07 -17.09
N HIS A 114 -3.19 6.92 -16.56
CA HIS A 114 -4.13 6.85 -15.44
C HIS A 114 -3.46 7.06 -14.10
N SER A 115 -2.26 6.50 -13.95
CA SER A 115 -1.51 6.59 -12.70
C SER A 115 -0.02 6.37 -12.89
N GLN A 116 0.73 6.94 -11.96
CA GLN A 116 2.15 6.73 -11.81
C GLN A 116 2.47 6.51 -10.33
N MET A 117 3.12 5.40 -10.02
CA MET A 117 3.71 5.12 -8.71
C MET A 117 5.23 5.24 -8.82
N PHE A 118 5.89 5.72 -7.77
CA PHE A 118 7.35 5.67 -7.70
C PHE A 118 7.82 4.70 -6.63
N TRP A 119 8.98 4.10 -6.85
CA TRP A 119 9.57 3.15 -5.90
C TRP A 119 11.10 3.30 -5.87
N MET A 120 11.68 3.10 -4.70
CA MET A 120 13.12 2.90 -4.49
C MET A 120 13.31 1.62 -3.70
N ILE A 121 14.24 0.76 -4.12
CA ILE A 121 14.55 -0.49 -3.44
C ILE A 121 16.04 -0.56 -3.18
N LYS A 122 16.39 -0.76 -1.91
CA LYS A 122 17.74 -1.02 -1.43
C LYS A 122 17.73 -2.33 -0.65
N ASP A 123 18.55 -3.30 -1.06
CA ASP A 123 18.53 -4.67 -0.55
C ASP A 123 17.10 -5.27 -0.59
N ASP A 124 16.50 -5.56 0.56
CA ASP A 124 15.11 -6.05 0.71
C ASP A 124 14.15 -4.95 1.23
N HIS A 125 14.60 -3.69 1.23
CA HIS A 125 13.86 -2.53 1.74
C HIS A 125 13.30 -1.73 0.57
N ALA A 126 11.98 -1.63 0.49
CA ALA A 126 11.26 -0.94 -0.56
C ALA A 126 10.54 0.29 -0.01
N PHE A 127 10.69 1.43 -0.69
CA PHE A 127 10.06 2.71 -0.39
C PHE A 127 9.14 3.06 -1.55
N VAL A 128 7.85 3.18 -1.28
CA VAL A 128 6.81 3.28 -2.32
C VAL A 128 6.00 4.54 -2.14
N VAL A 129 5.96 5.38 -3.18
CA VAL A 129 5.05 6.52 -3.29
C VAL A 129 3.86 6.10 -4.11
N GLN A 130 2.80 5.68 -3.43
CA GLN A 130 1.57 5.19 -4.06
C GLN A 130 0.80 6.30 -4.76
N SER A 131 0.01 5.94 -5.76
CA SER A 131 -0.98 6.84 -6.37
C SER A 131 -2.39 6.50 -5.90
N MET A 132 -3.41 7.19 -6.43
CA MET A 132 -4.79 6.84 -6.13
C MET A 132 -5.15 5.44 -6.63
N SER A 133 -4.69 5.09 -7.84
CA SER A 133 -5.06 3.83 -8.51
C SER A 133 -4.00 2.73 -8.39
N LEU A 134 -2.73 3.07 -8.19
CA LEU A 134 -1.64 2.12 -7.99
C LEU A 134 -1.28 2.03 -6.51
N LYS A 135 -1.37 0.81 -5.97
CA LYS A 135 -1.06 0.43 -4.60
C LYS A 135 0.10 -0.57 -4.55
N SER A 136 0.57 -0.87 -3.34
CA SER A 136 1.67 -1.83 -3.16
C SER A 136 1.37 -3.22 -3.74
N ALA A 137 0.10 -3.64 -3.80
CA ALA A 137 -0.30 -4.88 -4.46
C ALA A 137 0.03 -4.87 -5.96
N ASP A 138 -0.22 -3.76 -6.66
CA ASP A 138 0.11 -3.63 -8.09
C ASP A 138 1.63 -3.70 -8.34
N LEU A 139 2.42 -3.16 -7.41
CA LEU A 139 3.88 -3.29 -7.43
C LEU A 139 4.33 -4.75 -7.19
N GLU A 140 3.74 -5.44 -6.21
CA GLU A 140 3.99 -6.88 -5.98
C GLU A 140 3.70 -7.70 -7.24
N ASP A 141 2.53 -7.47 -7.85
CA ASP A 141 2.08 -8.18 -9.04
C ASP A 141 2.96 -7.88 -10.25
N TYR A 142 3.34 -6.63 -10.45
CA TYR A 142 4.22 -6.24 -11.54
C TYR A 142 5.63 -6.82 -11.36
N LEU A 143 6.21 -6.72 -10.17
CA LEU A 143 7.52 -7.32 -9.86
C LEU A 143 7.48 -8.85 -9.99
N SER A 144 6.39 -9.48 -9.57
CA SER A 144 6.18 -10.93 -9.75
C SER A 144 6.25 -11.30 -11.23
N TRP A 145 5.54 -10.60 -12.11
CA TRP A 145 5.64 -10.79 -13.56
C TRP A 145 7.06 -10.55 -14.09
N LEU A 146 7.69 -9.43 -13.70
CA LEU A 146 9.02 -9.06 -14.19
C LEU A 146 10.07 -10.12 -13.81
N LEU A 147 10.09 -10.52 -12.55
CA LEU A 147 11.10 -11.40 -11.99
C LEU A 147 10.88 -12.87 -12.39
N LYS A 148 9.62 -13.32 -12.46
CA LYS A 148 9.28 -14.72 -12.73
C LYS A 148 9.04 -15.01 -14.19
N THR A 149 8.27 -14.16 -14.87
CA THR A 149 7.83 -14.42 -16.25
C THR A 149 8.76 -13.79 -17.27
N LYS A 150 9.17 -12.53 -17.05
CA LYS A 150 9.93 -11.79 -18.06
C LYS A 150 11.42 -12.11 -18.04
N SER A 151 12.01 -12.35 -16.86
CA SER A 151 13.47 -12.52 -16.69
C SER A 151 13.91 -13.82 -16.03
N ASN A 152 12.98 -14.62 -15.50
CA ASN A 152 13.26 -15.88 -14.78
C ASN A 152 14.30 -15.76 -13.62
N THR A 153 14.47 -14.56 -13.07
CA THR A 153 15.34 -14.29 -11.90
C THR A 153 14.80 -14.86 -10.59
N LEU A 154 13.49 -15.07 -10.50
CA LEU A 154 12.80 -15.66 -9.36
C LEU A 154 12.05 -16.92 -9.81
N ASN A 155 12.01 -17.96 -8.97
CA ASN A 155 11.35 -19.22 -9.35
C ASN A 155 9.85 -19.03 -9.56
N ALA A 156 9.26 -19.84 -10.45
CA ALA A 156 7.83 -19.78 -10.77
C ALA A 156 6.92 -20.03 -9.55
N ASP A 157 7.37 -20.81 -8.56
CA ASP A 157 6.60 -21.12 -7.34
C ASP A 157 6.77 -20.07 -6.23
N ASP A 158 7.82 -19.23 -6.31
CA ASP A 158 8.08 -18.21 -5.30
C ASP A 158 7.11 -17.02 -5.45
N THR A 159 6.83 -16.33 -4.35
CA THR A 159 5.94 -15.16 -4.33
C THR A 159 6.71 -13.89 -4.00
N VAL A 160 6.37 -12.80 -4.68
CA VAL A 160 6.87 -11.47 -4.31
C VAL A 160 5.95 -10.90 -3.24
N THR A 161 6.46 -10.78 -2.01
CA THR A 161 5.71 -10.30 -0.86
C THR A 161 6.42 -9.11 -0.22
N LEU A 162 5.75 -7.96 -0.18
CA LEU A 162 6.22 -6.69 0.36
C LEU A 162 5.45 -6.36 1.66
N THR A 163 5.95 -6.89 2.78
CA THR A 163 5.31 -6.75 4.10
C THR A 163 5.26 -5.30 4.58
N SER A 164 4.18 -4.96 5.27
CA SER A 164 4.06 -3.66 5.94
C SER A 164 4.54 -3.78 7.37
N LYS A 165 5.64 -3.13 7.72
CA LYS A 165 6.12 -3.12 9.11
C LYS A 165 5.28 -2.18 9.97
N PHE A 166 4.97 -2.59 11.19
CA PHE A 166 4.38 -1.67 12.16
C PHE A 166 5.44 -0.75 12.74
N ASP A 167 5.07 0.50 13.03
CA ASP A 167 5.95 1.39 13.76
C ASP A 167 5.83 1.13 15.26
N ILE A 168 6.78 0.38 15.80
CA ILE A 168 6.75 -0.05 17.20
C ILE A 168 6.78 1.14 18.17
N ASP A 169 7.41 2.26 17.80
CA ASP A 169 7.50 3.43 18.69
C ASP A 169 6.14 4.13 18.80
N ASP A 170 5.41 4.23 17.70
CA ASP A 170 4.05 4.76 17.68
C ASP A 170 3.02 3.81 18.30
N VAL A 171 3.29 2.50 18.24
CA VAL A 171 2.41 1.44 18.72
C VAL A 171 2.66 1.08 20.21
N GLY A 172 3.48 1.85 20.93
CA GLY A 172 3.63 1.72 22.39
C GLY A 172 5.01 1.29 22.90
N GLY A 173 6.04 1.32 22.06
CA GLY A 173 7.44 1.12 22.43
C GLY A 173 7.88 -0.33 22.45
N GLU A 174 7.12 -1.24 23.07
CA GLU A 174 7.40 -2.69 23.00
C GLU A 174 6.25 -3.46 22.33
N LEU A 175 6.61 -4.47 21.53
CA LEU A 175 5.63 -5.39 20.91
C LEU A 175 4.70 -6.07 21.94
N ALA A 176 5.13 -6.18 23.19
CA ALA A 176 4.34 -6.74 24.29
C ALA A 176 3.16 -5.85 24.70
N ASP A 177 3.15 -4.58 24.28
CA ASP A 177 2.12 -3.62 24.66
C ASP A 177 0.93 -3.62 23.68
N ILE A 178 1.02 -4.30 22.54
CA ILE A 178 -0.11 -4.47 21.61
C ILE A 178 -1.14 -5.41 22.26
N GLN A 179 -2.36 -4.92 22.50
CA GLN A 179 -3.43 -5.70 23.12
C GLN A 179 -4.43 -6.23 22.10
N GLU A 180 -4.71 -5.44 21.07
CA GLU A 180 -5.77 -5.73 20.10
C GLU A 180 -5.43 -5.09 18.76
N ILE A 181 -5.62 -5.85 17.67
CA ILE A 181 -5.69 -5.32 16.31
C ILE A 181 -7.13 -5.51 15.82
N VAL A 182 -7.80 -4.41 15.52
CA VAL A 182 -9.16 -4.40 14.97
C VAL A 182 -9.07 -4.17 13.47
N ILE A 183 -9.67 -5.08 12.70
CA ILE A 183 -9.71 -5.06 11.25
C ILE A 183 -11.16 -4.96 10.81
N GLY A 184 -11.49 -3.93 10.03
CA GLY A 184 -12.87 -3.64 9.65
C GLY A 184 -13.56 -2.74 10.67
N GLY A 185 -14.35 -1.79 10.17
CA GLY A 185 -14.97 -0.72 10.95
C GLY A 185 -14.23 0.62 10.78
N VAL A 186 -14.97 1.63 10.30
CA VAL A 186 -14.49 3.03 10.29
C VAL A 186 -14.22 3.43 11.74
N ALA A 187 -13.06 4.05 11.99
CA ALA A 187 -12.66 4.48 13.34
C ALA A 187 -13.77 5.25 14.05
N SER A 188 -14.39 4.62 15.05
CA SER A 188 -15.19 5.36 16.02
C SER A 188 -14.23 6.14 16.91
N PRO A 189 -14.41 7.47 17.05
CA PRO A 189 -13.61 8.25 17.97
C PRO A 189 -13.77 7.71 19.40
N PRO A 190 -12.72 7.77 20.24
CA PRO A 190 -12.76 7.22 21.58
C PRO A 190 -13.90 7.87 22.40
N PRO A 191 -14.66 7.09 23.18
CA PRO A 191 -15.75 7.62 23.99
C PRO A 191 -15.20 8.60 25.02
N VAL A 192 -15.78 9.81 25.04
CA VAL A 192 -15.57 10.79 26.11
C VAL A 192 -15.98 10.14 27.43
N LYS A 193 -15.01 9.86 28.30
CA LYS A 193 -15.27 9.32 29.64
C LYS A 193 -15.97 10.41 30.46
N PHE A 194 -17.28 10.30 30.62
CA PHE A 194 -17.95 10.90 31.78
C PHE A 194 -17.62 10.02 32.98
N GLU A 195 -16.96 10.58 33.99
CA GLU A 195 -16.72 9.90 35.27
C GLU A 195 -17.98 9.96 36.14
N PRO A 196 -18.47 8.83 36.66
CA PRO A 196 -19.27 8.81 37.88
C PRO A 196 -18.44 8.29 39.05
N GLN A 197 -18.55 9.01 40.17
CA GLN A 197 -17.96 8.73 41.49
C GLN A 197 -18.36 7.36 42.10
N PRO A 198 -17.64 6.89 43.14
CA PRO A 198 -17.45 5.47 43.43
C PRO A 198 -18.47 4.88 44.42
N SER A 199 -18.78 3.60 44.23
CA SER A 199 -19.21 2.71 45.32
C SER A 199 -18.62 1.30 45.13
N THR A 200 -18.22 0.72 46.25
CA THR A 200 -17.30 -0.41 46.47
C THR A 200 -17.95 -1.81 46.23
N PRO A 201 -17.21 -2.93 46.31
CA PRO A 201 -17.12 -3.93 45.24
C PRO A 201 -17.94 -5.21 45.51
N GLN A 202 -18.40 -5.87 44.44
CA GLN A 202 -18.72 -7.30 44.48
C GLN A 202 -18.09 -8.02 43.28
N THR A 203 -17.29 -9.02 43.63
CA THR A 203 -16.66 -10.00 42.76
C THR A 203 -17.71 -10.91 42.14
N VAL A 204 -17.85 -10.89 40.81
CA VAL A 204 -18.33 -12.02 40.02
C VAL A 204 -17.50 -12.08 38.75
N GLU A 205 -16.81 -13.20 38.55
CA GLU A 205 -16.17 -13.56 37.29
C GLU A 205 -17.25 -13.78 36.23
N GLU A 206 -17.34 -12.89 35.25
CA GLU A 206 -18.10 -13.14 34.02
C GLU A 206 -17.20 -12.89 32.81
N ILE A 207 -17.08 -13.93 31.99
CA ILE A 207 -16.52 -13.88 30.64
C ILE A 207 -17.44 -12.95 29.84
N ARG A 208 -17.02 -11.71 29.64
CA ARG A 208 -17.79 -10.72 28.90
C ARG A 208 -17.42 -10.79 27.42
N GLU A 209 -18.21 -11.52 26.65
CA GLU A 209 -18.34 -11.32 25.21
C GLU A 209 -18.96 -9.93 25.01
N VAL A 210 -18.14 -8.94 24.63
CA VAL A 210 -18.60 -7.58 24.39
C VAL A 210 -18.96 -7.46 22.92
N THR A 211 -20.18 -7.85 22.58
CA THR A 211 -20.81 -7.49 21.31
C THR A 211 -21.22 -6.02 21.41
N GLN A 212 -20.35 -5.10 20.99
CA GLN A 212 -20.74 -3.71 20.80
C GLN A 212 -21.30 -3.55 19.38
N HIS A 213 -22.62 -3.36 19.28
CA HIS A 213 -23.27 -2.97 18.05
C HIS A 213 -22.90 -1.51 17.71
N GLY A 214 -22.12 -1.33 16.65
CA GLY A 214 -21.90 -0.03 16.01
C GLY A 214 -22.56 -0.06 14.62
N GLN A 215 -23.68 0.64 14.47
CA GLN A 215 -24.42 0.73 13.22
C GLN A 215 -23.88 1.90 12.39
N ILE A 216 -23.18 1.65 11.27
CA ILE A 216 -22.94 2.66 10.23
C ILE A 216 -22.97 2.02 8.83
N ASP A 217 -23.96 2.47 8.08
CA ASP A 217 -24.31 2.24 6.67
C ASP A 217 -23.16 2.57 5.71
N THR A 218 -22.61 1.59 4.96
CA THR A 218 -21.86 1.85 3.72
C THR A 218 -21.84 0.65 2.74
N GLY A 219 -22.40 0.85 1.54
CA GLY A 219 -21.78 0.46 0.26
C GLY A 219 -21.53 -1.03 0.01
N ARG A 220 -22.61 -1.77 -0.22
CA ARG A 220 -22.80 -3.23 -0.38
C ARG A 220 -21.86 -4.06 -1.29
N THR A 221 -20.78 -3.56 -1.90
CA THR A 221 -20.04 -4.34 -2.94
C THR A 221 -18.52 -4.37 -2.82
N THR A 222 -17.83 -3.29 -2.47
CA THR A 222 -16.34 -3.26 -2.44
C THR A 222 -15.75 -3.76 -1.11
N GLY A 223 -16.44 -3.54 0.01
CA GLY A 223 -16.02 -4.08 1.31
C GLY A 223 -16.10 -5.60 1.39
N TRP A 224 -17.06 -6.21 0.68
CA TRP A 224 -17.34 -7.64 0.77
C TRP A 224 -16.24 -8.51 0.14
N ALA A 225 -15.70 -8.14 -1.02
CA ALA A 225 -14.62 -8.89 -1.64
C ALA A 225 -13.36 -8.93 -0.74
N THR A 226 -13.11 -7.83 -0.04
CA THR A 226 -12.01 -7.71 0.93
C THR A 226 -12.27 -8.54 2.19
N ALA A 227 -13.49 -8.44 2.75
CA ALA A 227 -13.92 -9.25 3.89
C ALA A 227 -13.86 -10.75 3.59
N ARG A 228 -14.32 -11.17 2.40
CA ARG A 228 -14.26 -12.56 1.94
C ARG A 228 -12.83 -13.07 1.84
N ARG A 229 -11.89 -12.25 1.33
CA ARG A 229 -10.47 -12.63 1.24
C ARG A 229 -9.85 -12.80 2.63
N ILE A 230 -10.14 -11.89 3.57
CA ILE A 230 -9.69 -11.99 4.96
C ILE A 230 -10.28 -13.24 5.63
N LEU A 231 -11.58 -13.50 5.44
CA LEU A 231 -12.26 -14.67 5.99
C LEU A 231 -11.75 -15.97 5.38
N ALA A 232 -11.44 -16.02 4.09
CA ALA A 232 -10.86 -17.19 3.44
C ALA A 232 -9.47 -17.50 4.01
N GLU A 233 -8.65 -16.47 4.24
CA GLU A 233 -7.34 -16.61 4.87
C GLU A 233 -7.46 -17.10 6.33
N LEU A 234 -8.41 -16.57 7.10
CA LEU A 234 -8.61 -16.90 8.51
C LEU A 234 -9.30 -18.26 8.74
N LEU A 235 -10.24 -18.63 7.87
CA LEU A 235 -11.04 -19.85 7.99
C LEU A 235 -10.45 -21.02 7.18
N GLY A 236 -9.27 -20.85 6.58
CA GLY A 236 -8.58 -21.92 5.85
C GLY A 236 -9.23 -22.30 4.52
N GLY A 237 -9.86 -21.35 3.83
CA GLY A 237 -10.32 -21.50 2.44
C GLY A 237 -11.76 -21.05 2.17
N ASP A 238 -12.05 -20.82 0.89
CA ASP A 238 -13.35 -20.34 0.39
C ASP A 238 -14.55 -21.25 0.71
N ALA A 239 -14.33 -22.54 0.92
CA ALA A 239 -15.37 -23.51 1.25
C ALA A 239 -16.04 -23.19 2.61
N ASN A 240 -15.23 -22.80 3.59
CA ASN A 240 -15.71 -22.46 4.93
C ASN A 240 -16.42 -21.10 4.95
N VAL A 241 -15.96 -20.15 4.13
CA VAL A 241 -16.64 -18.85 3.94
C VAL A 241 -18.01 -19.04 3.28
N THR A 242 -18.11 -19.94 2.30
CA THR A 242 -19.38 -20.25 1.62
C THR A 242 -20.39 -20.92 2.57
N SER A 243 -19.92 -21.80 3.46
CA SER A 243 -20.77 -22.40 4.49
C SER A 243 -21.28 -21.37 5.52
N LEU A 244 -20.44 -20.41 5.90
CA LEU A 244 -20.85 -19.30 6.77
C LEU A 244 -21.93 -18.44 6.08
N MET A 245 -21.79 -18.19 4.78
CA MET A 245 -22.75 -17.41 3.99
C MET A 245 -24.13 -18.05 3.87
N GLN A 246 -24.21 -19.37 3.79
CA GLN A 246 -25.49 -20.08 3.79
C GLN A 246 -26.23 -20.02 5.13
N SER A 247 -25.53 -19.65 6.20
CA SER A 247 -26.11 -19.49 7.55
C SER A 247 -26.56 -18.06 7.86
N VAL A 248 -26.24 -17.07 7.01
CA VAL A 248 -26.62 -15.67 7.19
C VAL A 248 -27.98 -15.40 6.52
N PRO A 249 -28.98 -14.86 7.24
CA PRO A 249 -30.29 -14.52 6.68
C PRO A 249 -30.17 -13.48 5.54
N PRO A 250 -31.01 -13.56 4.49
CA PRO A 250 -30.96 -12.67 3.33
C PRO A 250 -31.28 -11.19 3.64
N ASP A 251 -31.85 -10.92 4.82
CA ASP A 251 -32.21 -9.60 5.35
C ASP A 251 -31.21 -9.04 6.37
N ALA A 252 -30.12 -9.77 6.68
CA ALA A 252 -29.09 -9.32 7.61
C ALA A 252 -27.98 -8.51 6.89
N GLU A 253 -27.59 -7.38 7.47
CA GLU A 253 -26.35 -6.68 7.12
C GLU A 253 -25.19 -7.34 7.89
N LEU A 254 -24.22 -7.88 7.14
CA LEU A 254 -23.06 -8.54 7.71
C LEU A 254 -21.95 -7.50 7.97
N ASP A 255 -21.88 -6.99 9.19
CA ASP A 255 -20.71 -6.25 9.68
C ASP A 255 -19.63 -7.25 10.13
N VAL A 256 -18.48 -7.24 9.45
CA VAL A 256 -17.36 -8.13 9.76
C VAL A 256 -16.24 -7.29 10.37
N GLN A 257 -16.20 -7.27 11.70
CA GLN A 257 -15.08 -6.74 12.47
C GLN A 257 -14.27 -7.91 13.01
N VAL A 258 -13.02 -8.05 12.56
CA VAL A 258 -12.11 -9.06 13.08
C VAL A 258 -11.27 -8.44 14.19
N HIS A 259 -11.59 -8.80 15.42
CA HIS A 259 -10.82 -8.42 16.60
C HIS A 259 -9.77 -9.50 16.88
N ILE A 260 -8.51 -9.19 16.57
CA ILE A 260 -7.38 -10.05 16.94
C ILE A 260 -6.85 -9.56 18.28
N GLY A 261 -7.43 -10.07 19.37
CA GLY A 261 -7.01 -9.78 20.75
C GLY A 261 -5.92 -10.73 21.23
N PHE A 262 -4.88 -10.20 21.87
CA PHE A 262 -3.80 -10.99 22.48
C PHE A 262 -3.90 -10.97 24.00
N LYS A 263 -4.17 -12.12 24.62
CA LYS A 263 -3.99 -12.34 26.07
C LYS A 263 -2.85 -13.31 26.29
N THR A 264 -1.64 -12.80 26.50
CA THR A 264 -0.48 -13.64 26.84
C THR A 264 -0.15 -13.56 28.32
N LYS A 265 0.03 -14.72 28.97
CA LYS A 265 0.63 -14.83 30.32
C LYS A 265 2.16 -14.62 30.29
N LYS A 266 2.77 -14.69 29.10
CA LYS A 266 4.20 -14.47 28.88
C LYS A 266 4.42 -13.06 28.32
N ARG A 267 5.44 -12.36 28.83
CA ARG A 267 5.74 -10.94 28.57
C ARG A 267 6.09 -10.58 27.10
N LYS A 268 5.97 -11.49 26.13
CA LYS A 268 6.35 -11.26 24.72
C LYS A 268 5.31 -11.89 23.81
N ILE A 269 4.71 -11.10 22.92
CA ILE A 269 4.03 -11.61 21.72
C ILE A 269 5.09 -12.33 20.88
N ASP A 270 4.74 -13.49 20.33
CA ASP A 270 5.64 -14.22 19.45
C ASP A 270 5.92 -13.38 18.19
N ARG A 271 7.20 -13.10 17.91
CA ARG A 271 7.63 -12.33 16.72
C ARG A 271 7.13 -12.96 15.43
N VAL A 272 6.93 -14.28 15.42
CA VAL A 272 6.39 -15.02 14.28
C VAL A 272 4.95 -14.60 13.98
N ALA A 273 4.09 -14.51 15.00
CA ALA A 273 2.70 -14.12 14.84
C ALA A 273 2.56 -12.67 14.31
N LEU A 274 3.38 -11.76 14.82
CA LEU A 274 3.39 -10.38 14.32
C LEU A 274 3.81 -10.30 12.85
N THR A 275 4.86 -11.04 12.47
CA THR A 275 5.33 -11.07 11.08
C THR A 275 4.27 -11.62 10.13
N GLN A 276 3.49 -12.61 10.58
CA GLN A 276 2.35 -13.12 9.82
C GLN A 276 1.25 -12.07 9.67
N LEU A 277 0.96 -11.27 10.69
CA LEU A 277 -0.02 -10.16 10.61
C LEU A 277 0.47 -9.04 9.69
N GLU A 278 1.72 -8.62 9.81
CA GLU A 278 2.35 -7.66 8.90
C GLU A 278 2.30 -8.10 7.44
N THR A 279 2.32 -9.42 7.21
CA THR A 279 2.20 -10.04 5.88
C THR A 279 0.76 -10.13 5.40
N GLY A 280 -0.15 -10.66 6.22
CA GLY A 280 -1.56 -10.85 5.86
C GLY A 280 -2.31 -9.53 5.70
N LEU A 281 -1.98 -8.53 6.52
CA LEU A 281 -2.65 -7.23 6.51
C LEU A 281 -2.01 -6.23 5.55
N ARG A 282 -0.89 -6.56 4.89
CA ARG A 282 -0.05 -5.60 4.15
C ARG A 282 -0.80 -4.75 3.11
N ASN A 283 -1.78 -5.34 2.44
CA ASN A 283 -2.52 -4.69 1.36
C ASN A 283 -3.87 -4.09 1.81
N LEU A 284 -4.17 -4.12 3.11
CA LEU A 284 -5.33 -3.41 3.66
C LEU A 284 -5.02 -1.91 3.80
N PRO A 285 -6.01 -1.02 3.56
CA PRO A 285 -5.84 0.41 3.79
C PRO A 285 -5.76 0.71 5.28
N ASP A 286 -5.02 1.75 5.65
CA ASP A 286 -4.80 2.14 7.05
C ASP A 286 -6.12 2.53 7.74
N SER A 287 -7.11 3.05 7.01
CA SER A 287 -8.44 3.38 7.54
C SER A 287 -9.22 2.17 8.06
N GLN A 288 -8.83 0.95 7.68
CA GLN A 288 -9.46 -0.30 8.12
C GLN A 288 -8.65 -1.00 9.22
N LEU A 289 -7.57 -0.39 9.70
CA LEU A 289 -6.68 -0.97 10.69
C LEU A 289 -6.61 -0.08 11.93
N GLN A 290 -6.91 -0.64 13.08
CA GLN A 290 -6.69 0.01 14.36
C GLN A 290 -5.89 -0.91 15.26
N VAL A 291 -4.88 -0.36 15.92
CA VAL A 291 -4.12 -1.07 16.96
C VAL A 291 -4.37 -0.38 18.28
N LYS A 292 -4.82 -1.15 19.27
CA LYS A 292 -4.89 -0.69 20.65
C LYS A 292 -3.70 -1.23 21.42
N ALA A 293 -2.85 -0.31 21.86
CA ALA A 293 -1.75 -0.60 22.77
C ALA A 293 -2.13 -0.36 24.23
N LYS A 294 -1.35 -0.89 25.16
CA LYS A 294 -1.48 -0.68 26.60
C LYS A 294 -1.41 0.81 26.92
N GLY A 295 -2.50 1.37 27.42
CA GLY A 295 -2.66 2.81 27.65
C GLY A 295 -3.49 3.55 26.58
N GLY A 296 -4.03 2.85 25.59
CA GLY A 296 -4.97 3.40 24.62
C GLY A 296 -4.33 4.34 23.58
N LYS A 297 -3.01 4.29 23.41
CA LYS A 297 -2.32 5.05 22.38
C LYS A 297 -2.68 4.49 21.01
N ILE A 298 -3.24 5.35 20.18
CA ILE A 298 -3.37 5.18 18.73
C ILE A 298 -2.22 5.98 18.12
N GLY A 299 -1.61 5.49 17.03
CA GLY A 299 -0.52 6.18 16.34
C GLY A 299 -0.85 7.66 16.12
N SER A 300 0.15 8.53 16.27
CA SER A 300 -0.05 9.98 16.41
C SER A 300 -0.71 10.65 15.19
N ASP A 301 -0.66 10.01 14.03
CA ASP A 301 -1.24 10.45 12.76
C ASP A 301 -2.38 9.53 12.25
N GLY A 302 -2.78 8.54 13.06
CA GLY A 302 -3.76 7.52 12.68
C GLY A 302 -3.19 6.37 11.84
N SER A 303 -1.91 6.40 11.44
CA SER A 303 -1.21 5.24 10.88
C SER A 303 -0.46 4.49 11.97
N ILE A 304 -0.38 3.18 11.81
CA ILE A 304 0.35 2.25 12.68
C ILE A 304 1.56 1.65 11.96
N ARG A 305 1.74 2.02 10.68
CA ARG A 305 2.72 1.43 9.79
C ARG A 305 3.90 2.36 9.64
N LEU A 306 5.07 1.77 9.50
CA LEU A 306 6.29 2.50 9.26
C LEU A 306 6.21 3.22 7.90
N HIS A 307 6.24 4.55 7.94
CA HIS A 307 6.12 5.42 6.77
C HIS A 307 6.90 6.71 7.01
N HIS A 308 7.14 7.48 5.94
CA HIS A 308 7.83 8.76 6.02
C HIS A 308 7.06 9.80 5.23
N ASN A 309 6.72 10.92 5.87
CA ASN A 309 6.01 12.02 5.22
C ASN A 309 7.00 12.98 4.58
N ALA A 310 6.77 13.34 3.33
CA ALA A 310 7.62 14.25 2.57
C ALA A 310 6.78 15.24 1.76
N SER A 311 7.41 16.33 1.33
CA SER A 311 6.83 17.27 0.38
C SER A 311 7.63 17.17 -0.92
N ILE A 312 6.97 17.06 -2.07
CA ILE A 312 7.61 16.82 -3.37
C ILE A 312 7.24 17.91 -4.37
N LYS A 313 8.21 18.39 -5.14
CA LYS A 313 7.98 19.33 -6.24
C LYS A 313 7.07 18.71 -7.30
N LEU A 314 6.18 19.53 -7.82
CA LEU A 314 5.39 19.21 -8.99
C LEU A 314 6.13 19.67 -10.24
N ILE A 315 6.03 18.88 -11.31
CA ILE A 315 6.56 19.23 -12.62
C ILE A 315 5.83 20.48 -13.10
N THR A 316 6.58 21.47 -13.58
CA THR A 316 6.01 22.64 -14.22
C THR A 316 5.89 22.41 -15.73
N ALA A 317 4.77 22.85 -16.29
CA ALA A 317 4.48 22.84 -17.70
C ALA A 317 4.45 24.29 -18.21
N MET A 318 4.82 24.50 -19.47
CA MET A 318 4.70 25.80 -20.11
C MET A 318 3.36 25.89 -20.85
N ASP A 319 2.62 26.97 -20.63
CA ASP A 319 1.47 27.37 -21.41
C ASP A 319 1.74 28.74 -22.04
N GLY A 320 2.19 28.72 -23.30
CA GLY A 320 2.75 29.89 -23.97
C GLY A 320 3.99 30.42 -23.27
N ASN A 321 3.90 31.62 -22.69
CA ASN A 321 4.98 32.26 -21.92
C ASN A 321 4.81 32.10 -20.39
N ASN A 322 3.75 31.41 -19.94
CA ASN A 322 3.46 31.24 -18.52
C ASN A 322 3.86 29.85 -18.04
N GLU A 323 4.47 29.80 -16.86
CA GLU A 323 4.78 28.55 -16.17
C GLU A 323 3.57 28.13 -15.33
N ILE A 324 3.01 26.96 -15.62
CA ILE A 324 1.90 26.35 -14.87
C ILE A 324 2.47 25.19 -14.04
N ILE A 325 2.15 25.19 -12.75
CA ILE A 325 2.47 24.05 -11.88
C ILE A 325 1.53 22.90 -12.26
N GLY A 326 2.09 21.81 -12.78
CA GLY A 326 1.34 20.62 -13.16
C GLY A 326 0.90 19.78 -11.97
N SER A 327 0.34 18.61 -12.25
CA SER A 327 -0.14 17.65 -11.25
C SER A 327 0.80 16.47 -11.00
N LEU A 328 1.82 16.31 -11.85
CA LEU A 328 2.78 15.21 -11.79
C LEU A 328 3.90 15.53 -10.80
N LEU A 329 4.38 14.50 -10.09
CA LEU A 329 5.51 14.62 -9.18
C LEU A 329 6.82 14.67 -9.98
N ASP A 330 7.77 15.51 -9.56
CA ASP A 330 9.13 15.54 -10.10
C ASP A 330 9.91 14.29 -9.65
N PRO A 331 10.30 13.38 -10.58
CA PRO A 331 10.99 12.14 -10.22
C PRO A 331 12.31 12.35 -9.47
N ALA A 332 13.06 13.41 -9.77
CA ALA A 332 14.32 13.67 -9.09
C ALA A 332 14.09 14.07 -7.62
N ASP A 333 13.05 14.84 -7.35
CA ASP A 333 12.70 15.23 -5.98
C ASP A 333 12.04 14.08 -5.21
N VAL A 334 11.34 13.16 -5.90
CA VAL A 334 10.88 11.90 -5.31
C VAL A 334 12.06 11.03 -4.88
N LEU A 335 13.06 10.85 -5.75
CA LEU A 335 14.27 10.07 -5.41
C LEU A 335 15.00 10.67 -4.20
N ARG A 336 15.16 12.01 -4.17
CA ARG A 336 15.75 12.69 -3.01
C ARG A 336 14.99 12.34 -1.72
N ALA A 337 13.67 12.39 -1.75
CA ALA A 337 12.85 12.11 -0.57
C ALA A 337 12.85 10.63 -0.15
N THR A 338 12.94 9.69 -1.08
CA THR A 338 13.04 8.26 -0.73
C THR A 338 14.41 7.91 -0.14
N ILE A 339 15.49 8.55 -0.60
CA ILE A 339 16.82 8.45 0.03
C ILE A 339 16.78 9.02 1.46
N GLU A 340 16.16 10.18 1.65
CA GLU A 340 15.96 10.80 2.97
C GLU A 340 15.15 9.89 3.92
N ALA A 341 14.09 9.27 3.42
CA ALA A 341 13.30 8.30 4.18
C ALA A 341 14.13 7.09 4.63
N TYR A 342 14.94 6.52 3.73
CA TYR A 342 15.85 5.42 4.07
C TYR A 342 16.87 5.82 5.13
N ALA A 343 17.55 6.96 4.94
CA ALA A 343 18.54 7.45 5.91
C ALA A 343 17.92 7.68 7.30
N THR A 344 16.70 8.23 7.35
CA THR A 344 15.95 8.42 8.59
C THR A 344 15.67 7.09 9.29
N PHE A 345 15.27 6.07 8.53
CA PHE A 345 14.93 4.76 9.09
C PHE A 345 16.14 3.99 9.58
N VAL A 346 17.29 4.13 8.91
CA VAL A 346 18.56 3.59 9.40
C VAL A 346 18.99 4.31 10.67
N ALA A 347 18.99 5.65 10.68
CA ALA A 347 19.38 6.45 11.85
C ALA A 347 18.53 6.16 13.09
N ASN A 348 17.23 5.87 12.89
CA ASN A 348 16.30 5.50 13.96
C ASN A 348 16.30 4.00 14.30
N GLY A 349 17.21 3.20 13.71
CA GLY A 349 17.32 1.76 13.97
C GLY A 349 16.14 0.91 13.48
N LYS A 350 15.28 1.47 12.62
CA LYS A 350 14.13 0.76 12.02
C LYS A 350 14.57 -0.21 10.92
N ILE A 351 15.70 0.10 10.27
CA ILE A 351 16.39 -0.76 9.31
C ILE A 351 17.76 -1.11 9.90
N PRO A 352 18.10 -2.40 10.06
CA PRO A 352 19.44 -2.80 10.47
C PRO A 352 20.44 -2.57 9.34
N GLU A 353 21.62 -2.04 9.66
CA GLU A 353 22.77 -1.95 8.73
C GLU A 353 23.42 -3.31 8.45
#